data_AF-A0A3A8ZD04-F1
#
_entry.id   AF-A0A3A8ZD04-F1
#
_cell.length_a   1.000
_cell.length_b   1.000
_cell.length_c   1.000
_cell.angle_alpha   90.00
_cell.angle_beta   90.00
_cell.angle_gamma   90.00
#
_symmetry.space_group_name_H-M   'P 1'
#
loop_
_entity.id
_entity.type
_entity.pdbx_description
1 polymer ?
#
loop_
_entity_poly.entity_id
_entity_poly.type
_entity_poly.pdbx_seq_one_letter_code
_entity_poly.pdbx_strand_id
1 'polypeptide(L)' 'MFLEDILKDGFMDYKKVYELAEENGIKKTEVKRQKALLGVKSVHVDGEEGGTLWLWFIPKNVWKRYSQTQ' A
#
# COMPACT_ATOMS: atom_id res chain seq x y z
N MET A 1 -8.32 9.40 -1.36
CA MET A 1 -8.80 8.31 -0.47
C MET A 1 -7.61 7.98 0.41
N PHE A 2 -7.77 7.75 1.72
CA PHE A 2 -6.64 7.51 2.62
C PHE A 2 -5.57 6.56 2.03
N LEU A 3 -5.97 5.39 1.51
CA LEU A 3 -5.03 4.46 0.88
C LEU A 3 -4.36 4.98 -0.41
N GLU A 4 -5.08 5.74 -1.23
CA GLU A 4 -4.52 6.37 -2.44
C GLU A 4 -3.51 7.47 -2.06
N ASP A 5 -3.77 8.19 -0.97
CA ASP A 5 -2.93 9.29 -0.49
C ASP A 5 -1.62 8.81 0.15
N ILE A 6 -1.64 7.69 0.87
CA ILE A 6 -0.43 7.11 1.49
C ILE A 6 0.38 6.24 0.52
N LEU A 7 -0.27 5.45 -0.35
CA LEU A 7 0.43 4.54 -1.26
C LEU A 7 0.93 5.29 -2.49
N LYS A 8 0.18 6.30 -2.96
CA LYS A 8 0.47 7.09 -4.16
C LYS A 8 0.84 6.17 -5.32
N ASP A 9 2.08 6.24 -5.79
CA ASP A 9 2.66 5.46 -6.87
C ASP A 9 3.80 4.54 -6.41
N GLY A 10 3.86 4.24 -5.11
CA GLY A 10 4.91 3.46 -4.47
C GLY A 10 4.42 2.27 -3.67
N PHE A 11 5.29 1.81 -2.77
CA PHE A 11 5.10 0.64 -1.92
C PHE A 11 5.18 1.06 -0.45
N MET A 12 4.36 0.45 0.40
CA MET A 12 4.39 0.71 1.85
C MET A 12 4.14 -0.58 2.63
N ASP A 13 4.84 -0.78 3.75
CA ASP A 13 4.55 -1.89 4.67
C ASP A 13 3.10 -1.82 5.15
N TYR A 14 2.38 -2.94 5.03
CA TYR A 14 1.00 -3.05 5.48
C TYR A 14 0.83 -2.72 6.98
N LYS A 15 1.83 -3.00 7.82
CA LYS A 15 1.78 -2.65 9.26
C LYS A 15 1.70 -1.14 9.41
N LYS A 16 2.59 -0.42 8.73
CA LYS A 16 2.63 1.04 8.70
C LYS A 16 1.36 1.65 8.12
N VAL A 17 0.74 1.01 7.12
CA VAL A 17 -0.57 1.43 6.59
C VAL A 17 -1.64 1.43 7.70
N TYR A 18 -1.69 0.39 8.55
CA TYR A 18 -2.66 0.31 9.63
C TYR A 18 -2.33 1.24 10.81
N GLU A 19 -1.06 1.45 11.12
CA GLU A 19 -0.62 2.45 12.10
C GLU A 19 -1.09 3.86 11.69
N LEU A 20 -0.78 4.27 10.45
CA LEU A 20 -1.24 5.55 9.90
C LEU A 20 -2.76 5.65 9.87
N ALA A 21 -3.47 4.54 9.59
CA ALA A 21 -4.92 4.54 9.61
C ALA A 21 -5.46 4.85 11.00
N GLU A 22 -4.88 4.23 12.03
CA GLU A 22 -5.25 4.45 13.43
C GLU A 22 -4.97 5.89 13.88
N GLU A 23 -3.79 6.42 13.56
CA GLU A 23 -3.40 7.82 13.83
C GLU A 23 -4.35 8.84 13.17
N ASN A 24 -4.90 8.50 12.00
CA ASN A 24 -5.84 9.35 11.26
C ASN A 24 -7.32 9.05 11.59
N GLY A 25 -7.60 8.23 12.62
CA GLY A 25 -8.96 7.87 13.01
C GLY A 25 -9.73 7.02 11.99
N ILE A 26 -9.02 6.39 11.04
CA ILE A 26 -9.59 5.54 9.99
C ILE A 26 -9.77 4.11 10.53
N LYS A 27 -11.01 3.65 10.53
CA LYS A 27 -11.33 2.28 10.96
C LYS A 27 -10.75 1.24 10.01
N LYS A 28 -10.31 0.11 10.55
CA LYS A 28 -9.82 -1.05 9.77
C LYS A 28 -10.82 -1.52 8.69
N THR A 29 -12.13 -1.40 8.94
CA THR A 29 -13.18 -1.72 7.96
C THR A 29 -13.14 -0.80 6.76
N GLU A 30 -12.90 0.49 6.97
CA GLU A 30 -12.76 1.48 5.90
C GLU A 30 -11.47 1.25 5.10
N VAL A 31 -10.36 0.91 5.77
CA VAL A 31 -9.11 0.49 5.09
C VAL A 31 -9.38 -0.70 4.17
N LYS A 32 -10.07 -1.74 4.65
CA LYS A 32 -10.42 -2.92 3.84
C LYS A 32 -11.31 -2.56 2.64
N ARG A 33 -12.30 -1.66 2.84
CA ARG A 33 -13.17 -1.17 1.78
C ARG A 33 -12.36 -0.45 0.69
N GLN A 34 -11.50 0.50 1.08
CA GLN A 34 -10.64 1.22 0.14
C GLN A 34 -9.67 0.26 -0.57
N LYS A 35 -9.11 -0.73 0.14
CA LYS A 35 -8.20 -1.73 -0.43
C LYS A 35 -8.86 -2.48 -1.59
N ALA A 36 -10.12 -2.88 -1.40
CA ALA A 36 -10.92 -3.54 -2.43
C ALA A 36 -11.23 -2.60 -3.60
N LEU A 37 -11.68 -1.38 -3.32
CA LEU A 37 -12.04 -0.40 -4.35
C LEU A 37 -10.87 0.04 -5.22
N LEU A 38 -9.69 0.23 -4.62
CA LEU A 38 -8.47 0.65 -5.33
C LEU A 38 -7.72 -0.52 -5.97
N GLY A 39 -8.14 -1.77 -5.73
CA GLY A 39 -7.45 -2.95 -6.23
C GLY A 39 -6.03 -3.12 -5.65
N VAL A 40 -5.80 -2.70 -4.40
CA VAL A 40 -4.49 -2.76 -3.74
C VAL A 40 -3.98 -4.20 -3.65
N LYS A 41 -2.77 -4.41 -4.16
CA LYS A 41 -2.06 -5.69 -4.14
C LYS A 41 -0.95 -5.68 -3.10
N SER A 42 -0.47 -6.87 -2.79
CA SER A 42 0.61 -7.08 -1.84
C SER A 42 1.74 -7.83 -2.52
N VAL A 43 2.98 -7.46 -2.22
CA VAL A 43 4.17 -8.23 -2.58
C VAL A 43 4.90 -8.63 -1.30
N HIS A 44 5.36 -9.88 -1.27
CA HIS A 44 6.21 -10.40 -0.22
C HIS A 44 7.67 -10.13 -0.58
N VAL A 45 8.43 -9.59 0.36
CA VAL A 45 9.86 -9.31 0.21
C VAL A 45 10.60 -9.99 1.34
N ASP A 46 11.47 -10.93 0.98
CA ASP A 46 12.42 -11.56 1.89
C ASP A 46 13.63 -10.64 2.07
N GLY A 47 13.94 -10.31 3.32
CA GLY A 47 15.13 -9.56 3.70
C GLY A 47 16.33 -10.45 3.97
N GLU A 48 17.53 -9.88 3.88
CA GLU A 48 18.81 -10.61 3.97
C GLU A 48 19.05 -11.28 5.34
N GLU A 49 18.43 -10.79 6.41
CA GLU A 49 18.55 -11.34 7.78
C GLU A 49 17.29 -12.14 8.22
N GLY A 50 16.52 -12.67 7.28
CA GLY A 50 15.32 -13.47 7.57
C GLY A 50 14.09 -12.66 8.01
N GLY A 51 14.16 -11.33 7.93
CA GLY A 51 13.00 -10.46 8.08
C GLY A 51 12.11 -10.51 6.85
N THR A 52 10.80 -10.72 7.03
CA THR A 52 9.82 -10.67 5.94
C THR A 52 9.02 -9.38 5.97
N LEU A 53 8.84 -8.77 4.81
CA LEU A 53 8.06 -7.54 4.63
C LEU A 53 6.92 -7.78 3.65
N TRP A 54 5.75 -7.25 3.99
CA TRP A 54 4.57 -7.27 3.12
C TRP A 54 4.27 -5.85 2.67
N LEU A 55 4.59 -5.56 1.42
CA LEU A 55 4.42 -4.23 0.86
C LEU A 55 3.10 -4.16 0.09
N TRP A 56 2.26 -3.19 0.42
CA TRP A 56 1.07 -2.84 -0.32
C TRP A 56 1.36 -1.78 -1.38
N PHE A 57 0.66 -1.87 -2.51
CA PHE A 57 0.76 -0.92 -3.61
C PHE A 57 -0.52 -0.89 -4.46
N ILE A 58 -0.70 0.19 -5.22
CA ILE A 58 -1.79 0.35 -6.19
C ILE A 58 -1.22 0.07 -7.60
N PRO A 59 -1.55 -1.07 -8.24
CA PRO A 59 -0.91 -1.48 -9.50
C PRO A 59 -1.01 -0.42 -10.61
N LYS A 60 -2.20 0.19 -10.80
CA LYS A 60 -2.41 1.24 -11.80
C LYS A 60 -1.46 2.43 -11.62
N ASN A 61 -1.17 2.82 -10.38
CA ASN A 61 -0.36 4.00 -10.08
C ASN A 61 1.13 3.70 -10.27
N VAL A 62 1.57 2.53 -9.77
CA VAL A 62 2.94 2.04 -9.98
C VAL A 62 3.24 1.92 -11.48
N TRP A 63 2.36 1.26 -12.26
CA TRP A 63 2.55 1.12 -13.70
C TRP A 63 2.58 2.46 -14.41
N LYS A 64 1.70 3.39 -14.05
CA LYS A 64 1.69 4.74 -14.63
C LYS A 64 3.03 5.46 -14.41
N ARG A 65 3.59 5.37 -13.21
CA ARG A 65 4.90 5.97 -12.89
C ARG A 65 6.02 5.41 -13.76
N TYR A 66 6.06 4.09 -13.97
CA TYR A 66 7.14 3.44 -14.73
C TYR A 66 6.93 3.41 -16.25
N SER A 67 5.69 3.62 -16.72
CA SER A 67 5.38 3.69 -18.17
C SER A 67 5.57 5.10 -18.75
N GLN A 68 5.58 6.13 -17.92
CA GLN A 68 5.86 7.52 -18.34
C GLN A 68 7.37 7.81 -18.50
N THR A 69 8.23 6.84 -18.19
CA THR A 69 9.69 6.95 -18.23
C THR A 69 10.33 6.43 -19.53
N GLN A 70 9.56 6.34 -20.62
CA GLN A 70 10.07 6.02 -21.96
C GLN A 70 9.98 7.20 -22.92
#